data_AF-A0A1H0DL16-F1
#
_entry.id   AF-A0A1H0DL16-F1
#
_cell.length_a   1.000
_cell.length_b   1.000
_cell.length_c   1.000
_cell.angle_alpha   90.00
_cell.angle_beta   90.00
_cell.angle_gamma   90.00
#
_symmetry.space_group_name_H-M   'P 1'
#
loop_
_entity.id
_entity.type
_entity.pdbx_description
1 polymer ?
#
loop_
_entity_poly.entity_id
_entity_poly.type
_entity_poly.pdbx_seq_one_letter_code
_entity_poly.pdbx_strand_id
1 'polypeptide(L)'
;MHYTEAREHTPGRLHELFADPYNAFENDADERQLHIHIMLHMLLARPMERGLMTLRVIHGWENGGFEPQDLQHVDYAIHNVADFKRAVNDFTQASKDNIAFPADDDALLASPLNDAIANAEADGQPLNEETRTIPARWPAFEGGLALYTLFKMYHRLVYGEDEAYRCTQCYTSFGLREIHEFHVEEGEFALLIPIGKHFISEPSLLVLHESQLDPIEQLLEESIPLFHNF
;
A
#
# COMPACT_ATOMS: atom_id res chain seq x y z
N MET A 1 -25.49 -2.27 12.99
CA MET A 1 -24.38 -1.32 13.26
C MET A 1 -24.04 -0.67 11.93
N HIS A 2 -23.92 0.66 11.86
CA HIS A 2 -23.34 1.29 10.67
C HIS A 2 -21.86 0.95 10.69
N TYR A 3 -21.43 0.07 9.77
CA TYR A 3 -20.03 -0.24 9.54
C TYR A 3 -19.31 1.09 9.31
N THR A 4 -18.50 1.49 10.28
CA THR A 4 -17.94 2.84 10.39
C THR A 4 -17.05 3.12 9.20
N GLU A 5 -17.50 4.07 8.38
CA GLU A 5 -16.86 4.65 7.20
C GLU A 5 -15.32 4.74 7.34
N ALA A 6 -14.60 4.26 6.32
CA ALA A 6 -13.19 4.55 6.18
C ALA A 6 -13.10 6.05 5.94
N ARG A 7 -12.52 6.78 6.90
CA ARG A 7 -12.34 8.22 6.75
C ARG A 7 -11.14 8.43 5.85
N GLU A 8 -11.40 8.93 4.64
CA GLU A 8 -10.38 9.48 3.77
C GLU A 8 -9.93 10.83 4.34
N HIS A 9 -8.68 11.19 4.12
CA HIS A 9 -8.06 12.40 4.68
C HIS A 9 -8.09 12.46 6.22
N THR A 10 -7.80 11.33 6.88
CA THR A 10 -7.61 11.33 8.33
C THR A 10 -6.23 11.84 8.73
N PRO A 11 -6.11 12.58 9.84
CA PRO A 11 -4.82 12.81 10.47
C PRO A 11 -4.13 11.48 10.81
N GLY A 12 -2.97 11.25 10.21
CA GLY A 12 -2.08 10.13 10.50
C GLY A 12 -0.72 10.61 11.03
N ARG A 13 0.26 9.72 11.10
CA ARG A 13 1.59 9.98 11.66
C ARG A 13 2.31 11.18 11.04
N LEU A 14 2.07 11.45 9.76
CA LEU A 14 2.65 12.60 9.07
C LEU A 14 2.10 13.94 9.56
N HIS A 15 0.90 13.99 10.16
CA HIS A 15 0.38 15.20 10.80
C HIS A 15 1.11 15.53 12.12
N GLU A 16 1.89 14.60 12.68
CA GLU A 16 2.80 14.91 13.79
C GLU A 16 4.09 15.60 13.31
N LEU A 17 4.39 15.54 12.01
CA LEU A 17 5.63 16.04 11.40
C LEU A 17 5.41 17.28 10.54
N PHE A 18 4.29 17.33 9.81
CA PHE A 18 3.95 18.41 8.89
C PHE A 18 2.69 19.13 9.38
N ALA A 19 2.71 20.46 9.30
CA ALA A 19 1.55 21.29 9.64
C ALA A 19 0.38 21.05 8.67
N ASP A 20 0.69 20.78 7.41
CA ASP A 20 -0.27 20.47 6.35
C ASP A 20 0.32 19.44 5.38
N PRO A 21 0.22 18.14 5.70
CA PRO A 21 0.83 17.11 4.87
C PRO A 21 0.13 16.95 3.51
N TYR A 22 -1.12 17.38 3.34
CA TYR A 22 -1.82 17.25 2.05
C TYR A 22 -1.24 18.18 0.99
N ASN A 23 -0.77 19.36 1.40
CA ASN A 23 -0.10 20.30 0.51
C ASN A 23 1.43 20.12 0.50
N ALA A 24 2.00 19.42 1.50
CA ALA A 24 3.45 19.22 1.63
C ALA A 24 4.09 18.41 0.48
N PHE A 25 3.30 17.62 -0.24
CA PHE A 25 3.75 16.73 -1.32
C PHE A 25 3.28 17.16 -2.71
N GLU A 26 2.53 18.26 -2.84
CA GLU A 26 2.14 18.82 -4.15
C GLU A 26 3.38 19.18 -4.96
N ASN A 27 3.33 18.98 -6.28
CA ASN A 27 4.50 19.12 -7.17
C ASN A 27 5.13 20.52 -7.13
N ASP A 28 4.36 21.56 -6.81
CA ASP A 28 4.81 22.95 -6.69
C ASP A 28 5.21 23.37 -5.27
N ALA A 29 5.21 22.44 -4.30
CA ALA A 29 5.66 22.72 -2.95
C ALA A 29 7.19 22.92 -2.88
N ASP A 30 7.62 24.07 -2.34
CA ASP A 30 9.04 24.48 -2.30
C ASP A 30 9.97 23.46 -1.59
N GLU A 31 9.48 22.78 -0.55
CA GLU A 31 10.26 21.85 0.29
C GLU A 31 9.93 20.37 0.05
N ARG A 32 9.24 20.06 -1.06
CA ARG A 32 8.74 18.71 -1.39
C ARG A 32 9.79 17.61 -1.26
N GLN A 33 10.99 17.81 -1.81
CA GLN A 33 12.09 16.83 -1.72
C GLN A 33 12.50 16.55 -0.28
N LEU A 34 12.62 17.60 0.55
CA LEU A 34 12.94 17.45 1.96
C LEU A 34 11.84 16.67 2.70
N HIS A 35 10.56 16.96 2.39
CA HIS A 35 9.43 16.24 2.97
C HIS A 35 9.44 14.75 2.61
N ILE A 36 9.73 14.41 1.35
CA ILE A 36 9.85 13.02 0.88
C ILE A 36 10.96 12.31 1.64
N HIS A 37 12.16 12.91 1.73
CA HIS A 37 13.27 12.33 2.50
C HIS A 37 12.87 12.07 3.96
N ILE A 38 12.29 13.06 4.65
CA ILE A 38 11.85 12.92 6.05
C ILE A 38 10.81 11.79 6.19
N MET A 39 9.83 11.75 5.28
CA MET A 39 8.80 10.72 5.27
C MET A 39 9.41 9.32 5.07
N LEU A 40 10.30 9.14 4.08
CA LEU A 40 10.97 7.87 3.82
C LEU A 40 11.80 7.41 5.01
N HIS A 41 12.52 8.32 5.67
CA HIS A 41 13.23 7.97 6.89
C HIS A 41 12.30 7.45 7.98
N MET A 42 11.21 8.18 8.20
CA MET A 42 10.31 7.95 9.31
C MET A 42 9.44 6.71 9.12
N LEU A 43 8.89 6.52 7.92
CA LEU A 43 7.89 5.50 7.63
C LEU A 43 8.47 4.24 6.98
N LEU A 44 9.66 4.31 6.38
CA LEU A 44 10.24 3.20 5.64
C LEU A 44 11.62 2.75 6.17
N ALA A 45 12.62 3.64 6.21
CA ALA A 45 13.98 3.27 6.60
C ALA A 45 14.05 2.73 8.05
N ARG A 46 13.38 3.40 9.00
CA ARG A 46 13.35 2.95 10.40
C ARG A 46 12.68 1.58 10.58
N PRO A 47 11.51 1.28 9.99
CA PRO A 47 10.97 -0.09 10.01
C PRO A 47 11.88 -1.12 9.33
N MET A 48 12.56 -0.78 8.22
CA MET A 48 13.52 -1.69 7.56
C MET A 48 14.67 -2.07 8.50
N GLU A 49 15.30 -1.09 9.17
CA GLU A 49 16.38 -1.34 10.14
C GLU A 49 15.95 -2.25 11.30
N ARG A 50 14.66 -2.24 11.65
CA ARG A 50 14.07 -3.09 12.70
C ARG A 50 13.68 -4.48 12.20
N GLY A 51 13.80 -4.75 10.90
CA GLY A 51 13.29 -5.98 10.28
C GLY A 51 11.76 -6.08 10.33
N LEU A 52 11.07 -4.94 10.31
CA LEU A 52 9.62 -4.83 10.40
C LEU A 52 9.01 -4.32 9.09
N MET A 53 9.72 -4.40 7.97
CA MET A 53 9.20 -3.93 6.68
C MET A 53 9.11 -5.07 5.67
N THR A 54 7.93 -5.21 5.08
CA THR A 54 7.67 -6.04 3.91
C THR A 54 7.40 -5.12 2.72
N LEU A 55 8.03 -5.40 1.59
CA LEU A 55 7.67 -4.86 0.29
C LEU A 55 6.67 -5.81 -0.37
N ARG A 56 5.53 -5.30 -0.79
CA ARG A 56 4.54 -5.97 -1.63
C ARG A 56 4.55 -5.36 -3.01
N VAL A 57 4.93 -6.14 -4.01
CA VAL A 57 4.87 -5.73 -5.41
C VAL A 57 3.58 -6.29 -6.01
N ILE A 58 2.71 -5.41 -6.52
CA ILE A 58 1.45 -5.80 -7.17
C ILE A 58 1.58 -5.72 -8.70
N HIS A 59 0.88 -6.61 -9.41
CA HIS A 59 0.80 -6.64 -10.88
C HIS A 59 -0.44 -7.43 -11.36
N GLY A 60 -0.58 -7.60 -12.67
CA GLY A 60 -1.62 -8.44 -13.29
C GLY A 60 -2.90 -7.71 -13.70
N TRP A 61 -3.24 -6.60 -13.05
CA TRP A 61 -4.31 -5.73 -13.52
C TRP A 61 -3.88 -4.92 -14.75
N GLU A 62 -4.50 -5.18 -15.90
CA GLU A 62 -4.23 -4.49 -17.16
C GLU A 62 -5.48 -3.75 -17.66
N ASN A 63 -5.30 -2.63 -18.38
CA ASN A 63 -6.33 -2.00 -19.22
C ASN A 63 -7.71 -1.74 -18.56
N GLY A 64 -7.73 -1.25 -17.32
CA GLY A 64 -8.98 -0.96 -16.58
C GLY A 64 -9.67 -2.19 -16.00
N GLY A 65 -8.99 -3.34 -15.98
CA GLY A 65 -9.41 -4.52 -15.24
C GLY A 65 -9.36 -4.29 -13.73
N PHE A 66 -10.25 -4.94 -13.00
CA PHE A 66 -10.32 -4.82 -11.53
C PHE A 66 -10.80 -6.10 -10.86
N GLU A 67 -10.75 -7.22 -11.61
CA GLU A 67 -11.17 -8.52 -11.10
C GLU A 67 -10.26 -8.96 -9.95
N PRO A 68 -10.78 -9.22 -8.74
CA PRO A 68 -9.96 -9.52 -7.55
C PRO A 68 -9.00 -10.71 -7.70
N GLN A 69 -9.30 -11.63 -8.62
CA GLN A 69 -8.51 -12.83 -8.90
C GLN A 69 -7.31 -12.57 -9.83
N ASP A 70 -7.36 -11.47 -10.60
CA ASP A 70 -6.32 -11.12 -11.56
C ASP A 70 -5.24 -10.24 -10.92
N LEU A 71 -5.49 -9.70 -9.72
CA LEU A 71 -4.50 -8.94 -8.95
C LEU A 71 -3.51 -9.91 -8.29
N GLN A 72 -2.32 -10.00 -8.90
CA GLN A 72 -1.21 -10.80 -8.42
C GLN A 72 -0.30 -9.95 -7.52
N HIS A 73 0.45 -10.63 -6.66
CA HIS A 73 1.42 -9.98 -5.80
C HIS A 73 2.54 -10.92 -5.39
N VAL A 74 3.64 -10.35 -4.90
CA VAL A 74 4.68 -11.07 -4.17
C VAL A 74 5.20 -10.20 -3.02
N ASP A 75 5.47 -10.85 -1.88
CA ASP A 75 6.00 -10.18 -0.69
C ASP A 75 7.49 -10.47 -0.45
N TYR A 76 8.26 -9.41 -0.19
CA TYR A 76 9.68 -9.46 0.14
C TYR A 76 9.93 -8.85 1.51
N ALA A 77 10.57 -9.59 2.41
CA ALA A 77 11.14 -8.97 3.61
C ALA A 77 12.32 -8.07 3.21
N ILE A 78 12.28 -6.78 3.59
CA ILE A 78 13.29 -5.78 3.24
C ILE A 78 13.90 -5.14 4.49
N HIS A 79 15.23 -5.21 4.60
CA HIS A 79 15.98 -4.63 5.73
C HIS A 79 16.88 -3.47 5.32
N ASN A 80 17.19 -3.37 4.02
CA ASN A 80 18.07 -2.37 3.45
C ASN A 80 17.80 -2.24 1.93
N VAL A 81 18.46 -1.28 1.29
CA VAL A 81 18.33 -1.06 -0.16
C VAL A 81 18.70 -2.29 -0.99
N ALA A 82 19.71 -3.08 -0.57
CA ALA A 82 20.10 -4.26 -1.32
C ALA A 82 19.01 -5.35 -1.36
N ASP A 83 18.19 -5.45 -0.31
CA ASP A 83 17.01 -6.32 -0.32
C ASP A 83 15.95 -5.83 -1.32
N PHE A 84 15.74 -4.51 -1.43
CA PHE A 84 14.86 -3.93 -2.43
C PHE A 84 15.37 -4.20 -3.85
N LYS A 85 16.66 -3.99 -4.11
CA LYS A 85 17.30 -4.28 -5.40
C LYS A 85 17.15 -5.73 -5.84
N ARG A 86 17.06 -6.68 -4.89
CA ARG A 86 16.79 -8.08 -5.22
C ARG A 86 15.41 -8.23 -5.85
N ALA A 87 14.37 -7.59 -5.29
CA ALA A 87 13.03 -7.59 -5.87
C ALA A 87 13.04 -6.96 -7.28
N VAL A 88 13.72 -5.83 -7.47
CA VAL A 88 13.88 -5.20 -8.79
C VAL A 88 14.52 -6.17 -9.81
N ASN A 89 15.59 -6.85 -9.40
CA ASN A 89 16.27 -7.81 -10.26
C ASN A 89 15.39 -9.00 -10.64
N ASP A 90 14.55 -9.50 -9.72
CA ASP A 90 13.65 -10.62 -9.99
C ASP A 90 12.64 -10.26 -11.11
N PHE A 91 12.01 -9.09 -11.02
CA PHE A 91 11.08 -8.60 -12.04
C PHE A 91 11.79 -8.25 -13.36
N THR A 92 12.94 -7.58 -13.29
CA THR A 92 13.76 -7.27 -14.46
C THR A 92 14.19 -8.54 -15.20
N GLN A 93 14.60 -9.57 -14.46
CA GLN A 93 15.02 -10.83 -15.05
C GLN A 93 13.83 -11.59 -15.64
N ALA A 94 12.69 -11.62 -14.94
CA ALA A 94 11.47 -12.23 -15.46
C ALA A 94 11.02 -11.60 -16.79
N SER A 95 11.08 -10.26 -16.88
CA SER A 95 10.81 -9.50 -18.11
C SER A 95 11.79 -9.85 -19.23
N LYS A 96 13.10 -9.85 -18.94
CA LYS A 96 14.16 -10.19 -19.93
C LYS A 96 14.05 -11.61 -20.47
N ASP A 97 13.71 -12.55 -19.60
CA ASP A 97 13.57 -13.97 -19.95
C ASP A 97 12.19 -14.29 -20.54
N ASN A 98 11.28 -13.32 -20.58
CA ASN A 98 9.90 -13.46 -21.04
C ASN A 98 9.17 -14.61 -20.32
N ILE A 99 9.32 -14.64 -18.99
CA ILE A 99 8.62 -15.56 -18.09
C ILE A 99 7.62 -14.77 -17.22
N ALA A 100 6.72 -15.49 -16.55
CA ALA A 100 5.77 -14.88 -15.62
C ALA A 100 6.52 -14.14 -14.51
N PHE A 101 5.97 -12.99 -14.11
CA PHE A 101 6.47 -12.26 -12.96
C PHE A 101 6.33 -13.07 -11.67
N PRO A 102 7.20 -12.81 -10.67
CA PRO A 102 7.07 -13.44 -9.37
C PRO A 102 5.68 -13.20 -8.77
N ALA A 103 5.07 -14.24 -8.23
CA ALA A 103 3.78 -14.17 -7.56
C ALA A 103 3.72 -15.21 -6.43
N ASP A 104 3.14 -14.81 -5.30
CA ASP A 104 2.74 -15.71 -4.23
C ASP A 104 1.41 -16.40 -4.58
N ASP A 105 1.20 -17.59 -4.01
CA ASP A 105 0.05 -18.45 -4.34
C ASP A 105 -1.28 -17.94 -3.76
N ASP A 106 -1.25 -17.04 -2.78
CA ASP A 106 -2.45 -16.48 -2.17
C ASP A 106 -2.97 -15.25 -2.92
N ALA A 107 -4.29 -15.22 -3.15
CA ALA A 107 -4.92 -14.09 -3.81
C ALA A 107 -5.09 -12.91 -2.85
N LEU A 108 -4.61 -11.74 -3.28
CA LEU A 108 -4.54 -10.52 -2.46
C LEU A 108 -5.93 -9.99 -2.04
N LEU A 109 -6.91 -10.06 -2.96
CA LEU A 109 -8.29 -9.61 -2.72
C LEU A 109 -9.30 -10.75 -2.82
N ALA A 110 -9.16 -11.67 -3.77
CA ALA A 110 -10.17 -12.70 -4.01
C ALA A 110 -10.39 -13.63 -2.81
N SER A 111 -9.32 -14.14 -2.19
CA SER A 111 -9.44 -15.02 -1.03
C SER A 111 -10.03 -14.28 0.18
N PRO A 112 -9.51 -13.11 0.60
CA PRO A 112 -10.11 -12.32 1.67
C PRO A 112 -11.58 -11.92 1.41
N LEU A 113 -11.95 -11.64 0.17
CA LEU A 113 -13.33 -11.33 -0.21
C LEU A 113 -14.25 -12.55 -0.04
N ASN A 114 -13.83 -13.71 -0.52
CA ASN A 114 -14.58 -14.96 -0.38
C ASN A 114 -14.79 -15.30 1.10
N ASP A 115 -13.75 -15.15 1.93
CA ASP A 115 -13.85 -15.38 3.38
C ASP A 115 -14.81 -14.41 4.05
N ALA A 116 -14.74 -13.11 3.73
CA ALA A 116 -15.63 -12.11 4.29
C ALA A 116 -17.10 -12.32 3.88
N ILE A 117 -17.34 -12.71 2.62
CA ILE A 117 -18.67 -13.09 2.13
C ILE A 117 -19.18 -14.33 2.87
N ALA A 118 -18.35 -15.38 2.99
CA ALA A 118 -18.75 -16.61 3.67
C ALA A 118 -19.10 -16.37 5.15
N ASN A 119 -18.35 -15.52 5.84
CA ASN A 119 -18.64 -15.12 7.22
C ASN A 119 -19.96 -14.34 7.30
N ALA A 120 -20.19 -13.36 6.42
CA ALA A 120 -21.44 -12.60 6.40
C ALA A 120 -22.66 -13.51 6.16
N GLU A 121 -22.55 -14.49 5.26
CA GLU A 121 -23.61 -15.46 5.02
C GLU A 121 -23.84 -16.39 6.22
N ALA A 122 -22.76 -16.84 6.88
CA ALA A 122 -22.85 -17.65 8.10
C ALA A 122 -23.54 -16.91 9.25
N ASP A 123 -23.36 -15.59 9.31
CA ASP A 123 -24.03 -14.70 10.27
C ASP A 123 -25.48 -14.34 9.87
N GLY A 124 -25.99 -14.94 8.80
CA GLY A 124 -27.37 -14.77 8.35
C GLY A 124 -27.62 -13.48 7.55
N GLN A 125 -26.58 -12.85 7.03
CA GLN A 125 -26.67 -11.72 6.10
C GLN A 125 -26.55 -12.22 4.64
N PRO A 126 -27.66 -12.51 3.94
CA PRO A 126 -27.59 -12.94 2.55
C PRO A 126 -27.11 -11.80 1.66
N LEU A 127 -26.04 -12.05 0.89
CA LEU A 127 -25.47 -11.08 -0.06
C LEU A 127 -25.95 -11.39 -1.48
N ASN A 128 -26.49 -10.36 -2.15
CA ASN A 128 -26.88 -10.45 -3.56
C ASN A 128 -25.65 -10.41 -4.48
N GLU A 129 -25.83 -10.82 -5.74
CA GLU A 129 -24.74 -10.92 -6.72
C GLU A 129 -23.98 -9.61 -6.92
N GLU A 130 -24.70 -8.49 -6.97
CA GLU A 130 -24.09 -7.17 -7.10
C GLU A 130 -23.19 -6.84 -5.90
N THR A 131 -23.55 -7.25 -4.68
CA THR A 131 -22.72 -7.03 -3.49
C THR A 131 -21.49 -7.92 -3.48
N ARG A 132 -21.54 -9.10 -4.11
CA ARG A 132 -20.38 -9.99 -4.25
C ARG A 132 -19.39 -9.46 -5.28
N THR A 133 -19.88 -8.85 -6.35
CA THR A 133 -19.07 -8.55 -7.54
C THR A 133 -18.67 -7.08 -7.67
N ILE A 134 -19.43 -6.13 -7.11
CA ILE A 134 -19.17 -4.69 -7.26
C ILE A 134 -18.40 -4.16 -6.02
N PRO A 135 -17.12 -3.74 -6.15
CA PRO A 135 -16.32 -3.30 -5.01
C PRO A 135 -16.95 -2.18 -4.17
N ALA A 136 -17.60 -1.22 -4.82
CA ALA A 136 -18.30 -0.12 -4.15
C ALA A 136 -19.42 -0.56 -3.20
N ARG A 137 -19.87 -1.83 -3.28
CA ARG A 137 -20.90 -2.41 -2.40
C ARG A 137 -20.33 -3.23 -1.26
N TRP A 138 -19.05 -3.55 -1.26
CA TRP A 138 -18.42 -4.33 -0.20
C TRP A 138 -18.57 -3.71 1.21
N PRO A 139 -18.63 -2.37 1.40
CA PRO A 139 -18.90 -1.79 2.71
C PRO A 139 -20.23 -2.22 3.38
N ALA A 140 -21.12 -2.92 2.65
CA ALA A 140 -22.39 -3.39 3.17
C ALA A 140 -22.29 -4.57 4.16
N PHE A 141 -21.14 -5.24 4.28
CA PHE A 141 -20.95 -6.40 5.17
C PHE A 141 -19.65 -6.30 5.99
N GLU A 142 -19.55 -7.10 7.05
CA GLU A 142 -18.39 -7.10 7.94
C GLU A 142 -17.09 -7.46 7.19
N GLY A 143 -16.02 -6.71 7.44
CA GLY A 143 -14.75 -6.83 6.70
C GLY A 143 -14.76 -6.20 5.30
N GLY A 144 -15.92 -6.02 4.67
CA GLY A 144 -16.02 -5.53 3.30
C GLY A 144 -15.59 -4.07 3.10
N LEU A 145 -15.71 -3.22 4.12
CA LEU A 145 -15.15 -1.87 4.07
C LEU A 145 -13.61 -1.89 3.97
N ALA A 146 -12.95 -2.76 4.75
CA ALA A 146 -11.50 -2.88 4.70
C ALA A 146 -11.01 -3.37 3.34
N LEU A 147 -11.72 -4.35 2.76
CA LEU A 147 -11.48 -4.83 1.41
C LEU A 147 -11.67 -3.73 0.37
N TYR A 148 -12.72 -2.92 0.49
CA TYR A 148 -12.96 -1.79 -0.41
C TYR A 148 -11.85 -0.74 -0.32
N THR A 149 -11.38 -0.42 0.89
CA THR A 149 -10.27 0.53 1.08
C THR A 149 -8.97 0.00 0.44
N LEU A 150 -8.62 -1.26 0.66
CA LEU A 150 -7.45 -1.88 0.02
C LEU A 150 -7.59 -1.94 -1.50
N PHE A 151 -8.78 -2.29 -2.00
CA PHE A 151 -9.09 -2.26 -3.43
C PHE A 151 -8.85 -0.88 -4.04
N LYS A 152 -9.35 0.21 -3.42
CA LYS A 152 -9.11 1.58 -3.91
C LYS A 152 -7.63 1.92 -3.94
N MET A 153 -6.89 1.56 -2.90
CA MET A 153 -5.44 1.79 -2.83
C MET A 153 -4.72 1.06 -3.96
N TYR A 154 -4.95 -0.24 -4.14
CA TYR A 154 -4.34 -1.00 -5.24
C TYR A 154 -4.73 -0.41 -6.60
N HIS A 155 -6.00 -0.07 -6.79
CA HIS A 155 -6.49 0.51 -8.04
C HIS A 155 -5.78 1.83 -8.38
N ARG A 156 -5.57 2.70 -7.39
CA ARG A 156 -4.84 3.97 -7.59
C ARG A 156 -3.36 3.76 -7.84
N LEU A 157 -2.72 2.77 -7.21
CA LEU A 157 -1.32 2.44 -7.50
C LEU A 157 -1.12 1.86 -8.91
N VAL A 158 -2.14 1.22 -9.49
CA VAL A 158 -2.08 0.68 -10.86
C VAL A 158 -2.43 1.74 -11.90
N TYR A 159 -3.45 2.57 -11.63
CA TYR A 159 -4.03 3.47 -12.63
C TYR A 159 -3.74 4.97 -12.41
N GLY A 160 -3.00 5.30 -11.35
CA GLY A 160 -2.72 6.68 -10.95
C GLY A 160 -3.86 7.31 -10.15
N GLU A 161 -3.56 8.47 -9.59
CA GLU A 161 -4.47 9.32 -8.83
C GLU A 161 -4.03 10.78 -8.98
N ASP A 162 -4.98 11.72 -8.92
CA ASP A 162 -4.70 13.14 -9.10
C ASP A 162 -4.16 13.80 -7.82
N GLU A 163 -4.54 13.27 -6.65
CA GLU A 163 -4.07 13.76 -5.37
C GLU A 163 -2.69 13.19 -4.99
N ALA A 164 -1.71 14.08 -4.81
CA ALA A 164 -0.33 13.71 -4.52
C ALA A 164 -0.14 12.92 -3.21
N TYR A 165 -1.00 13.15 -2.22
CA TYR A 165 -0.93 12.46 -0.94
C TYR A 165 -2.32 12.23 -0.33
N ARG A 166 -2.57 10.99 0.12
CA ARG A 166 -3.76 10.61 0.89
C ARG A 166 -3.36 9.87 2.16
N CYS A 167 -4.20 10.05 3.19
CA CYS A 167 -4.09 9.27 4.42
C CYS A 167 -5.45 8.72 4.82
N THR A 168 -5.51 7.41 5.02
CA THR A 168 -6.73 6.69 5.41
C THR A 168 -6.42 5.76 6.58
N GLN A 169 -7.38 5.51 7.46
CA GLN A 169 -7.27 4.47 8.48
C GLN A 169 -8.18 3.28 8.18
N CYS A 170 -7.65 2.07 8.34
CA CYS A 170 -8.36 0.83 8.03
C CYS A 170 -7.99 -0.30 9.00
N TYR A 171 -8.98 -1.10 9.42
CA TYR A 171 -8.73 -2.31 10.18
C TYR A 171 -8.35 -3.46 9.23
N THR A 172 -7.15 -4.00 9.40
CA THR A 172 -6.67 -5.20 8.70
C THR A 172 -6.66 -6.40 9.65
N SER A 173 -6.29 -7.57 9.12
CA SER A 173 -6.03 -8.77 9.95
C SER A 173 -4.92 -8.54 11.00
N PHE A 174 -4.08 -7.53 10.80
CA PHE A 174 -3.04 -7.12 11.74
C PHE A 174 -3.46 -5.93 12.62
N GLY A 175 -4.77 -5.64 12.74
CA GLY A 175 -5.30 -4.54 13.54
C GLY A 175 -5.42 -3.23 12.76
N LEU A 176 -5.62 -2.12 13.47
CA LEU A 176 -5.81 -0.80 12.87
C LEU A 176 -4.51 -0.27 12.25
N ARG A 177 -4.58 0.12 10.99
CA ARG A 177 -3.46 0.64 10.20
C ARG A 177 -3.76 2.03 9.66
N GLU A 178 -2.72 2.86 9.61
CA GLU A 178 -2.69 4.05 8.77
C GLU A 178 -2.14 3.66 7.40
N ILE A 179 -2.82 4.11 6.35
CA ILE A 179 -2.44 3.93 4.96
C ILE A 179 -2.03 5.30 4.44
N HIS A 180 -0.78 5.45 4.06
CA HIS A 180 -0.21 6.65 3.46
C HIS A 180 0.02 6.37 1.98
N GLU A 181 -0.75 7.00 1.10
CA GLU A 181 -0.64 6.84 -0.36
C GLU A 181 0.08 8.07 -0.93
N PHE A 182 1.11 7.85 -1.73
CA PHE A 182 1.90 8.89 -2.40
C PHE A 182 1.80 8.70 -3.90
N HIS A 183 1.39 9.75 -4.60
CA HIS A 183 1.30 9.84 -6.05
C HIS A 183 2.10 11.05 -6.52
N VAL A 184 3.41 10.96 -6.36
CA VAL A 184 4.36 12.06 -6.60
C VAL A 184 5.24 11.78 -7.81
N GLU A 185 5.93 12.80 -8.31
CA GLU A 185 6.81 12.69 -9.48
C GLU A 185 7.90 11.61 -9.35
N GLU A 186 8.37 11.32 -8.14
CA GLU A 186 9.43 10.33 -7.87
C GLU A 186 8.91 8.89 -7.95
N GLY A 187 7.60 8.70 -7.89
CA GLY A 187 6.97 7.40 -7.97
C GLY A 187 5.70 7.28 -7.12
N GLU A 188 4.97 6.20 -7.38
CA GLU A 188 3.71 5.91 -6.73
C GLU A 188 3.82 4.69 -5.81
N PHE A 189 3.42 4.86 -4.55
CA PHE A 189 3.51 3.79 -3.55
C PHE A 189 2.61 4.10 -2.35
N ALA A 190 2.31 3.07 -1.57
CA ALA A 190 1.61 3.19 -0.31
C ALA A 190 2.38 2.55 0.85
N LEU A 191 2.24 3.13 2.04
CA LEU A 191 2.78 2.60 3.28
C LEU A 191 1.65 2.32 4.26
N LEU A 192 1.49 1.07 4.67
CA LEU A 192 0.57 0.66 5.71
C LEU A 192 1.36 0.47 7.01
N ILE A 193 1.09 1.34 7.98
CA ILE A 193 1.85 1.39 9.22
C ILE A 193 0.94 1.16 10.45
N PRO A 194 1.44 0.55 11.52
CA PRO A 194 0.71 0.46 12.78
C PRO A 194 0.54 1.84 13.42
N ILE A 195 -0.59 2.06 14.10
CA ILE A 195 -0.92 3.36 14.71
C ILE A 195 -0.11 3.68 15.98
N GLY A 196 0.19 4.96 16.18
CA GLY A 196 0.75 5.48 17.42
C GLY A 196 2.03 4.75 17.88
N LYS A 197 1.98 4.17 19.09
CA LYS A 197 3.13 3.48 19.71
C LYS A 197 3.43 2.11 19.09
N HIS A 198 2.44 1.49 18.44
CA HIS A 198 2.58 0.18 17.81
C HIS A 198 3.56 0.21 16.62
N PHE A 199 3.73 1.38 16.01
CA PHE A 199 4.67 1.63 14.91
C PHE A 199 6.11 1.15 15.17
N ILE A 200 6.54 1.10 16.44
CA ILE A 200 7.92 0.75 16.78
C ILE A 200 8.13 -0.77 16.83
N SER A 201 7.07 -1.54 17.05
CA SER A 201 7.16 -2.97 17.37
C SER A 201 6.40 -3.88 16.42
N GLU A 202 5.54 -3.33 15.58
CA GLU A 202 4.70 -4.11 14.68
C GLU A 202 5.11 -3.96 13.20
N PRO A 203 4.88 -4.99 12.37
CA PRO A 203 5.22 -4.95 10.95
C PRO A 203 4.53 -3.82 10.21
N SER A 204 5.21 -3.24 9.23
CA SER A 204 4.72 -2.28 8.25
C SER A 204 4.81 -2.89 6.85
N LEU A 205 4.02 -2.36 5.93
CA LEU A 205 3.96 -2.83 4.54
C LEU A 205 4.19 -1.64 3.59
N LEU A 206 5.18 -1.77 2.72
CA LEU A 206 5.36 -0.93 1.53
C LEU A 206 4.66 -1.63 0.36
N VAL A 207 3.77 -0.95 -0.34
CA VAL A 207 3.05 -1.48 -1.51
C VAL A 207 3.35 -0.60 -2.71
N LEU A 208 3.70 -1.21 -3.84
CA LEU A 208 3.87 -0.51 -5.11
C LEU A 208 3.54 -1.42 -6.29
N HIS A 209 3.13 -0.83 -7.41
CA HIS A 209 2.98 -1.56 -8.67
C HIS A 209 4.35 -1.89 -9.27
N GLU A 210 4.49 -3.00 -10.01
CA GLU A 210 5.79 -3.41 -10.56
C GLU A 210 6.50 -2.30 -11.34
N SER A 211 5.75 -1.46 -12.06
CA SER A 211 6.30 -0.34 -12.85
C SER A 211 6.98 0.74 -12.00
N GLN A 212 6.74 0.73 -10.69
CA GLN A 212 7.30 1.65 -9.71
C GLN A 212 8.56 1.08 -9.04
N LEU A 213 9.00 -0.13 -9.38
CA LEU A 213 10.22 -0.72 -8.82
C LEU A 213 11.47 0.13 -9.12
N ASP A 214 11.70 0.50 -10.38
CA ASP A 214 12.88 1.28 -10.78
C ASP A 214 12.86 2.72 -10.20
N PRO A 215 11.75 3.50 -10.31
CA PRO A 215 11.68 4.83 -9.71
C PRO A 215 11.93 4.83 -8.20
N ILE A 216 11.31 3.87 -7.49
CA ILE A 216 11.45 3.78 -6.04
C ILE A 216 12.84 3.27 -5.63
N GLU A 217 13.46 2.37 -6.40
CA GLU A 217 14.87 2.01 -6.18
C GLU A 217 15.75 3.26 -6.17
N GLN A 218 15.65 4.09 -7.22
CA GLN A 218 16.43 5.31 -7.34
C GLN A 218 16.18 6.25 -6.16
N LEU A 219 14.91 6.47 -5.81
CA LEU A 219 14.54 7.32 -4.68
C LEU A 219 15.14 6.82 -3.35
N LEU A 220 15.18 5.51 -3.13
CA LEU A 220 15.77 4.91 -1.93
C LEU A 220 17.28 5.04 -1.90
N GLU A 221 17.96 4.87 -3.04
CA GLU A 221 19.41 5.06 -3.14
C GLU A 221 19.84 6.49 -2.83
N GLU A 222 19.05 7.47 -3.26
CA GLU A 222 19.33 8.89 -3.02
C GLU A 222 19.00 9.29 -1.58
N SER A 223 17.90 8.74 -1.02
CA SER A 223 17.37 9.18 0.27
C SER A 223 18.00 8.49 1.48
N ILE A 224 18.12 7.16 1.48
CA ILE A 224 18.49 6.40 2.68
C ILE A 224 19.89 6.78 3.22
N PRO A 225 20.93 6.94 2.40
CA PRO A 225 22.25 7.33 2.88
C PRO A 225 22.30 8.67 3.63
N LEU A 226 21.36 9.57 3.37
CA LEU A 226 21.28 10.87 4.05
C LEU A 226 21.04 10.71 5.56
N PHE A 227 20.48 9.59 6.01
CA PHE A 227 20.13 9.38 7.41
C PHE A 227 21.16 8.61 8.23
N HIS A 228 22.14 7.96 7.57
CA HIS A 228 23.21 7.24 8.24
C HIS A 228 24.42 8.12 8.59
N ASN A 229 24.48 9.34 8.05
CA ASN A 229 25.61 10.26 8.19
C ASN A 229 25.43 11.31 9.31
N PHE A 230 24.46 11.12 10.22
CA PHE A 230 24.17 12.01 11.33
C PHE A 230 24.24 11.30 12.70
#